data_AF-S7STV0-F1
#
_entry.id   AF-S7STV0-F1
#
_cell.length_a   1.000
_cell.length_b   1.000
_cell.length_c   1.000
_cell.angle_alpha   90.00
_cell.angle_beta   90.00
_cell.angle_gamma   90.00
#
_symmetry.space_group_name_H-M   'P 1'
#
loop_
_entity.id
_entity.type
_entity.pdbx_description
1 polymer ?
#
loop_
_entity_poly.entity_id
_entity_poly.type
_entity_poly.pdbx_seq_one_letter_code
_entity_poly.pdbx_strand_id
1 'polypeptide(L)'
;MSSNHPLDQLYRQVIMDHYKNPRNRGVLEGTNVDVNMNNPTCGDRIHLTMKVEDGKVADVKFEGEGCSISMSSASMMTQAIKGKTVEEALRSPTFFPT
;
A
#
# COMPACT_ATOMS: atom_id res chain seq x y z
N MET A 1 -20.89 -19.14 19.27
CA MET A 1 -21.07 -17.69 19.51
C MET A 1 -20.33 -16.96 18.40
N SER A 2 -21.01 -16.74 17.27
CA SER A 2 -20.42 -16.04 16.13
C SER A 2 -20.57 -14.55 16.37
N SER A 3 -19.49 -13.93 16.84
CA SER A 3 -19.33 -12.49 16.83
C SER A 3 -19.24 -12.03 15.37
N ASN A 4 -20.36 -11.95 14.66
CA ASN A 4 -20.45 -11.27 13.37
C ASN A 4 -20.33 -9.77 13.65
N HIS A 5 -19.11 -9.29 13.82
CA HIS A 5 -18.84 -7.86 13.90
C HIS A 5 -19.10 -7.27 12.51
N PRO A 6 -20.03 -6.30 12.35
CA PRO A 6 -20.26 -5.65 11.06
C PRO A 6 -18.99 -5.02 10.49
N LEU A 7 -18.02 -4.72 11.35
CA LEU A 7 -16.68 -4.27 10.98
C LEU A 7 -15.89 -5.33 10.21
N ASP A 8 -15.96 -6.61 10.58
CA ASP A 8 -15.20 -7.69 9.90
C ASP A 8 -15.65 -7.87 8.45
N GLN A 9 -16.95 -7.73 8.19
CA GLN A 9 -17.48 -7.77 6.83
C GLN A 9 -17.00 -6.57 6.02
N LEU A 10 -17.01 -5.37 6.61
CA LEU A 10 -16.53 -4.16 5.96
C LEU A 10 -15.02 -4.24 5.66
N TYR A 11 -14.21 -4.68 6.62
CA TYR A 11 -12.78 -4.91 6.44
C TYR A 11 -12.51 -5.92 5.32
N ARG A 12 -13.22 -7.04 5.32
CA ARG A 12 -13.05 -8.06 4.29
C ARG A 12 -13.47 -7.54 2.91
N GLN A 13 -14.54 -6.76 2.82
CA GLN A 13 -14.95 -6.15 1.55
C GLN A 13 -13.91 -5.17 1.02
N VAL A 14 -13.38 -4.31 1.89
CA VAL A 14 -12.36 -3.31 1.52
C VAL A 14 -11.05 -3.99 1.11
N ILE A 15 -10.61 -5.02 1.83
CA ILE A 15 -9.46 -5.84 1.43
C ILE A 15 -9.72 -6.48 0.05
N MET A 16 -10.86 -7.14 -0.13
CA MET A 16 -11.15 -7.82 -1.40
C MET A 16 -11.33 -6.86 -2.59
N ASP A 17 -11.82 -5.63 -2.36
CA ASP A 17 -11.90 -4.57 -3.39
C ASP A 17 -10.49 -4.19 -3.86
N HIS A 18 -9.61 -3.87 -2.93
CA HIS A 18 -8.23 -3.50 -3.25
C HIS A 18 -7.40 -4.66 -3.81
N TYR A 19 -7.72 -5.90 -3.44
CA TYR A 19 -7.09 -7.07 -4.04
C TYR A 19 -7.51 -7.30 -5.49
N LYS A 20 -8.82 -7.17 -5.80
CA LYS A 20 -9.35 -7.36 -7.16
C LYS A 20 -9.03 -6.19 -8.09
N ASN A 21 -9.12 -4.97 -7.58
CA ASN A 21 -8.87 -3.73 -8.30
C ASN A 21 -7.80 -2.90 -7.58
N PRO A 22 -6.53 -3.35 -7.62
CA PRO A 22 -5.45 -2.62 -6.97
C PRO A 22 -5.29 -1.24 -7.59
N ARG A 23 -5.50 -0.21 -6.77
CA ARG A 23 -5.28 1.20 -7.13
C ARG A 23 -3.79 1.45 -7.29
N ASN A 24 -3.40 2.16 -8.34
CA ASN A 24 -2.00 2.53 -8.62
C ASN A 24 -1.07 1.32 -8.87
N ARG A 25 -1.58 0.23 -9.46
CA ARG A 25 -0.73 -0.89 -9.87
C ARG A 25 0.17 -0.51 -11.05
N GLY A 26 1.44 -0.89 -10.97
CA GLY A 26 2.44 -0.74 -12.03
C GLY A 26 3.73 -0.13 -11.51
N VAL A 27 4.57 0.30 -12.46
CA VAL A 27 5.87 0.90 -12.20
C VAL A 27 5.90 2.30 -12.81
N LEU A 28 6.54 3.24 -12.12
CA LEU A 28 6.83 4.58 -12.66
C LEU A 28 8.19 4.56 -13.35
N GLU A 29 8.23 4.99 -14.62
CA GLU A 29 9.49 5.14 -15.36
C GLU A 29 10.14 6.50 -15.04
N GLY A 30 11.48 6.55 -14.96
CA GLY A 30 12.26 7.78 -14.76
C GLY A 30 12.99 7.88 -13.42
N THR A 31 13.40 9.11 -13.04
CA THR A 31 14.08 9.40 -11.77
C THR A 31 13.09 9.34 -10.62
N ASN A 32 12.87 8.13 -10.11
CA ASN A 32 11.93 7.84 -9.05
C ASN A 32 12.67 7.17 -7.88
N VAL A 33 12.00 7.10 -6.73
CA VAL A 33 12.46 6.33 -5.58
C VAL A 33 11.87 4.93 -5.69
N ASP A 34 12.74 3.94 -5.89
CA ASP A 34 12.40 2.52 -5.93
C ASP A 34 12.62 1.87 -4.56
N VAL A 35 11.58 1.24 -4.02
CA VAL A 35 11.59 0.56 -2.74
C VAL A 35 11.16 -0.88 -2.95
N ASN A 36 12.11 -1.80 -2.78
CA ASN A 36 11.84 -3.23 -2.78
C ASN A 36 11.62 -3.71 -1.35
N MET A 37 10.40 -4.14 -1.03
CA MET A 37 10.06 -4.78 0.23
C MET A 37 9.79 -6.26 0.01
N ASN A 38 10.43 -7.09 0.82
CA ASN A 38 10.15 -8.51 0.91
C ASN A 38 9.64 -8.84 2.32
N ASN A 39 8.53 -9.55 2.40
CA ASN A 39 8.06 -10.12 3.66
C ASN A 39 8.36 -11.63 3.67
N PRO A 40 9.54 -12.06 4.17
CA PRO A 40 9.96 -13.46 4.12
C PRO A 40 9.06 -14.41 4.92
N THR A 41 8.26 -13.89 5.86
CA THR A 41 7.31 -14.67 6.66
C THR A 41 6.13 -15.19 5.83
N CYS A 42 5.65 -14.40 4.87
CA CYS A 42 4.53 -14.78 3.99
C CYS A 42 4.97 -15.03 2.53
N GLY A 43 6.22 -14.71 2.20
CA GLY A 43 6.74 -14.77 0.84
C GLY A 43 6.28 -13.60 -0.04
N ASP A 44 5.75 -12.51 0.55
CA ASP A 44 5.26 -11.37 -0.23
C ASP A 44 6.44 -10.58 -0.80
N ARG A 45 6.33 -10.19 -2.06
CA ARG A 45 7.29 -9.33 -2.76
C ARG A 45 6.52 -8.11 -3.25
N ILE A 46 6.87 -6.94 -2.74
CA ILE A 46 6.29 -5.66 -3.15
C ILE A 46 7.41 -4.75 -3.62
N HIS A 47 7.27 -4.26 -4.84
CA HIS A 47 8.07 -3.21 -5.44
C HIS A 47 7.25 -1.93 -5.48
N LEU A 48 7.63 -0.94 -4.69
CA LEU A 48 7.03 0.40 -4.68
C LEU A 48 7.90 1.35 -5.49
N THR A 49 7.28 2.15 -6.35
CA THR A 49 7.94 3.25 -7.05
C THR A 49 7.21 4.53 -6.74
N MET A 50 7.91 5.55 -6.25
CA MET A 50 7.32 6.86 -5.99
C MET A 50 8.10 7.97 -6.67
N LYS A 51 7.38 8.95 -7.20
CA LYS A 51 7.92 10.19 -7.71
C LYS A 51 7.75 11.27 -6.66
N VAL A 52 8.86 11.85 -6.21
CA VAL A 52 8.88 12.95 -5.24
C VAL A 52 9.33 14.21 -5.96
N GLU A 53 8.48 15.25 -5.92
CA GLU A 53 8.76 16.58 -6.47
C GLU A 53 8.58 17.59 -5.35
N ASP A 54 9.59 18.43 -5.12
CA ASP A 54 9.58 19.49 -4.08
C ASP A 54 9.16 18.98 -2.68
N GLY A 55 9.58 17.76 -2.32
CA GLY A 55 9.25 17.13 -1.04
C GLY A 55 7.81 16.58 -0.93
N LYS A 56 7.06 16.54 -2.03
CA LYS A 56 5.71 15.95 -2.14
C LYS A 56 5.70 14.70 -3.00
N VAL A 57 4.90 13.72 -2.61
CA VAL A 57 4.66 12.50 -3.40
C VAL A 57 3.74 12.86 -4.56
N ALA A 58 4.32 13.18 -5.72
CA ALA A 58 3.59 13.54 -6.93
C ALA A 58 2.85 12.32 -7.51
N ASP A 59 3.52 11.17 -7.55
CA ASP A 59 2.88 9.92 -7.92
C ASP A 59 3.50 8.75 -7.17
N VAL A 60 2.73 7.68 -7.01
CA VAL A 60 3.20 6.45 -6.38
C VAL A 60 2.48 5.27 -7.00
N LYS A 61 3.25 4.28 -7.41
CA LYS A 61 2.75 3.01 -7.93
C LYS A 61 3.41 1.84 -7.21
N PHE A 62 2.73 0.71 -7.22
CA PHE A 62 3.28 -0.52 -6.69
C PHE A 62 3.05 -1.69 -7.63
N GLU A 63 3.98 -2.63 -7.60
CA GLU A 63 3.90 -3.91 -8.26
C GLU A 63 4.32 -4.98 -7.26
N GLY A 64 3.82 -6.20 -7.40
CA GLY A 64 4.17 -7.25 -6.46
C GLY A 64 3.27 -8.46 -6.55
N GLU A 65 3.71 -9.48 -5.83
CA GLU A 65 3.00 -10.75 -5.67
C GLU A 65 3.06 -11.15 -4.20
N GLY A 66 1.94 -11.58 -3.65
CA GLY A 66 1.85 -11.98 -2.25
C GLY A 66 0.41 -12.24 -1.84
N CYS A 67 0.21 -12.42 -0.54
CA CYS A 67 -1.10 -12.65 0.03
C CYS A 67 -2.04 -11.46 -0.23
N SER A 68 -3.34 -11.75 -0.29
CA SER A 68 -4.36 -10.73 -0.59
C SER A 68 -4.36 -9.58 0.41
N ILE A 69 -4.03 -9.84 1.68
CA ILE A 69 -3.92 -8.82 2.72
C ILE A 69 -2.76 -7.87 2.40
N SER A 70 -1.59 -8.40 2.08
CA SER A 70 -0.39 -7.61 1.79
C SER A 70 -0.58 -6.73 0.55
N MET A 71 -1.14 -7.28 -0.53
CA MET A 71 -1.45 -6.51 -1.75
C MET A 71 -2.49 -5.42 -1.51
N SER A 72 -3.52 -5.70 -0.70
CA SER A 72 -4.57 -4.73 -0.38
C SER A 72 -4.03 -3.59 0.48
N SER A 73 -3.21 -3.93 1.47
CA SER A 73 -2.49 -2.99 2.31
C SER A 73 -1.61 -2.05 1.49
N ALA A 74 -0.84 -2.58 0.55
CA ALA A 74 -0.02 -1.77 -0.36
C ALA A 74 -0.88 -0.83 -1.22
N SER A 75 -2.00 -1.32 -1.75
CA SER A 75 -2.93 -0.49 -2.53
C SER A 75 -3.56 0.65 -1.70
N MET A 76 -3.97 0.38 -0.46
CA MET A 76 -4.51 1.41 0.43
C MET A 76 -3.44 2.42 0.82
N MET A 77 -2.23 1.96 1.13
CA MET A 77 -1.10 2.81 1.49
C MET A 77 -0.74 3.76 0.34
N THR A 78 -0.56 3.25 -0.88
CA THR A 78 -0.23 4.07 -2.05
C THR A 78 -1.28 5.16 -2.31
N GLN A 79 -2.56 4.84 -2.11
CA GLN A 79 -3.63 5.84 -2.21
C GLN A 79 -3.56 6.89 -1.09
N ALA A 80 -3.22 6.49 0.13
CA ALA A 80 -3.20 7.37 1.30
C ALA A 80 -2.00 8.33 1.33
N ILE A 81 -0.88 7.97 0.70
CA ILE A 81 0.35 8.80 0.66
C ILE A 81 0.47 9.64 -0.61
N LYS A 82 -0.27 9.31 -1.67
CA LYS A 82 -0.28 10.10 -2.91
C LYS A 82 -0.75 11.53 -2.64
N GLY A 83 0.03 12.52 -3.05
CA GLY A 83 -0.26 13.95 -2.85
C GLY A 83 0.13 14.51 -1.49
N LYS A 84 0.63 13.68 -0.56
CA LYS A 84 1.13 14.13 0.74
C LYS A 84 2.61 14.49 0.68
N THR A 85 3.10 15.24 1.67
CA THR A 85 4.54 15.45 1.82
C THR A 85 5.23 14.16 2.28
N VAL A 86 6.52 14.04 1.98
CA VAL A 86 7.32 12.91 2.48
C VAL A 86 7.29 12.84 4.01
N GLU A 87 7.28 13.99 4.68
CA GLU A 87 7.14 14.08 6.14
C GLU A 87 5.81 13.55 6.64
N GLU A 88 4.68 13.86 6.00
CA GLU A 88 3.36 13.34 6.36
C GLU A 88 3.24 11.83 6.09
N ALA A 89 3.87 11.35 5.01
CA ALA A 89 3.93 9.94 4.68
C ALA A 89 4.76 9.17 5.73
N LEU A 90 5.89 9.72 6.18
CA LEU A 90 6.74 9.14 7.23
C LEU A 90 6.11 9.23 8.63
N ARG A 91 5.35 10.29 8.90
CA ARG A 91 4.76 10.55 10.22
C ARG A 91 3.46 9.80 10.46
N SER A 92 2.82 9.23 9.43
CA SER A 92 1.61 8.42 9.60
C SER A 92 1.95 7.11 10.34
N PRO A 93 1.68 7.00 11.65
CA PRO A 93 2.07 5.84 12.46
C PRO A 93 1.08 4.69 12.30
N THR A 94 0.11 4.81 11.39
CA THR A 94 -1.13 4.05 11.45
C THR A 94 -1.01 2.63 10.90
N PHE A 95 0.13 2.21 10.36
CA PHE A 95 0.20 0.94 9.62
C PHE A 95 0.92 -0.22 10.31
N PHE A 96 1.80 0.04 11.28
CA PHE A 96 2.45 -1.03 12.06
C PHE A 96 2.73 -0.54 13.48
N PRO A 97 1.96 -0.95 14.49
CA PRO A 97 2.45 -0.87 15.86
C PRO A 97 3.59 -1.88 15.99
N THR A 98 4.74 -1.37 16.44
CA THR A 98 5.88 -2.15 16.94
C THR A 98 5.47 -3.16 18.00
#